data_AF-A0A8T2DR49-F1
#
_entry.id   AF-A0A8T2DR49-F1
#
_cell.length_a   1.000
_cell.length_b   1.000
_cell.length_c   1.000
_cell.angle_alpha   90.00
_cell.angle_beta   90.00
_cell.angle_gamma   90.00
#
_symmetry.space_group_name_H-M   'P 1'
#
loop_
_entity.id
_entity.type
_entity.pdbx_description
1 polymer ?
#
loop_
_entity_poly.entity_id
_entity_poly.type
_entity_poly.pdbx_seq_one_letter_code
_entity_poly.pdbx_strand_id
1 'polypeptide(L)'
;MKEYSTKKNYAHREEKRIKKMTTTMKIMSFAMLLVLLFSIDVVEGSGSSLCCNTHAKFGACNTYQDRKRCNKWCLDGCDNKKGGFCKRFAGGAKKCHCYC
;
A
#
# COMPACT_ATOMS: atom_id res chain seq x y z
N MET A 1 9.53 45.73 -43.15
CA MET A 1 9.20 44.29 -43.00
C MET A 1 10.15 43.48 -42.11
N LYS A 2 11.45 43.80 -42.03
CA LYS A 2 12.41 43.03 -41.22
C LYS A 2 12.13 43.05 -39.71
N GLU A 3 11.76 44.21 -39.15
CA GLU A 3 11.55 44.39 -37.70
C GLU A 3 10.36 43.59 -37.13
N TYR A 4 9.28 43.48 -37.90
CA TYR A 4 8.10 42.69 -37.54
C TYR A 4 8.41 41.19 -37.48
N SER A 5 9.28 40.70 -38.37
CA SER A 5 9.76 39.31 -38.36
C SER A 5 10.62 39.03 -37.12
N THR A 6 11.44 39.98 -36.68
CA THR A 6 12.26 39.80 -35.47
C THR A 6 11.39 39.75 -34.21
N LYS A 7 10.39 40.64 -34.07
CA LYS A 7 9.46 40.63 -32.92
C LYS A 7 8.66 39.32 -32.82
N LYS A 8 8.21 38.76 -33.94
CA LYS A 8 7.54 37.44 -33.96
C LYS A 8 8.45 36.29 -33.51
N ASN A 9 9.72 36.32 -33.92
CA ASN A 9 10.69 35.31 -33.52
C ASN A 9 11.03 35.37 -32.01
N TYR A 10 11.09 36.57 -31.42
CA TYR A 10 11.25 36.75 -29.98
C TYR A 10 10.04 36.20 -29.20
N ALA A 11 8.81 36.57 -29.57
CA ALA A 11 7.61 36.09 -28.90
C ALA A 11 7.46 34.56 -28.97
N HIS A 12 7.75 33.95 -30.13
CA HIS A 12 7.72 32.50 -30.31
C HIS A 12 8.82 31.77 -29.53
N ARG A 13 9.99 32.39 -29.32
CA ARG A 13 11.06 31.82 -28.48
C ARG A 13 10.68 31.84 -27.00
N GLU A 14 10.03 32.91 -26.53
CA GLU A 14 9.54 33.02 -25.16
C GLU A 14 8.38 32.06 -24.90
N GLU A 15 7.43 31.91 -25.83
CA GLU A 15 6.35 30.91 -25.72
C GLU A 15 6.90 29.48 -25.65
N LYS A 16 7.92 29.16 -26.46
CA LYS A 16 8.64 27.87 -26.39
C LYS A 16 9.36 27.69 -25.05
N ARG A 17 9.94 28.75 -24.47
CA ARG A 17 10.58 28.69 -23.15
C ARG A 17 9.57 28.46 -22.04
N ILE A 18 8.44 29.16 -22.05
CA ILE A 18 7.34 29.00 -21.07
C ILE A 18 6.75 27.59 -21.18
N LYS A 19 6.52 27.09 -22.40
CA LYS A 19 6.01 25.73 -22.63
C LYS A 19 7.01 24.66 -22.19
N LYS A 20 8.31 24.87 -22.41
CA LYS A 20 9.37 23.99 -21.90
C LYS A 20 9.41 23.97 -20.38
N MET A 21 9.38 25.14 -19.74
CA MET A 21 9.44 25.28 -18.28
C MET A 21 8.22 24.67 -17.59
N THR A 22 7.02 24.94 -18.11
CA THR A 22 5.77 24.33 -17.61
C THR A 22 5.74 22.82 -17.82
N THR A 23 6.28 22.30 -18.93
CA THR A 23 6.40 20.86 -19.16
C THR A 23 7.37 20.22 -18.18
N THR A 24 8.53 20.83 -17.94
CA THR A 24 9.50 20.33 -16.94
C THR A 24 8.95 20.35 -15.53
N MET A 25 8.20 21.40 -15.14
CA MET A 25 7.57 21.47 -13.82
C MET A 25 6.53 20.37 -13.61
N LYS A 26 5.72 20.08 -14.65
CA LYS A 26 4.74 18.97 -14.62
C LYS A 26 5.42 17.61 -14.46
N ILE A 27 6.51 17.37 -15.20
CA ILE A 27 7.28 16.12 -15.12
C ILE A 27 7.88 15.95 -13.72
N MET A 28 8.50 17.00 -13.18
CA MET A 28 9.10 16.93 -11.84
C MET A 28 8.05 16.74 -10.75
N SER A 29 6.90 17.42 -10.85
CA SER A 29 5.77 17.23 -9.94
C SER A 29 5.27 15.78 -9.95
N PHE A 30 5.08 15.19 -11.14
CA PHE A 30 4.69 13.79 -11.27
C PHE A 30 5.76 12.82 -10.74
N ALA A 31 7.03 13.07 -11.03
CA ALA A 31 8.14 12.27 -10.52
C ALA A 31 8.21 12.31 -8.98
N MET A 32 8.05 13.48 -8.37
CA MET A 32 7.98 13.62 -6.91
C MET A 32 6.78 12.91 -6.32
N LEU A 33 5.61 12.99 -6.96
CA LEU A 33 4.41 12.24 -6.55
C LEU A 33 4.67 10.73 -6.57
N LEU A 34 5.29 10.21 -7.63
CA LEU A 34 5.65 8.79 -7.72
C LEU A 34 6.64 8.39 -6.62
N VAL A 35 7.68 9.19 -6.37
CA VAL A 35 8.63 8.94 -5.27
C VAL A 35 7.92 8.91 -3.92
N LEU A 36 6.96 9.81 -3.68
CA LEU A 36 6.13 9.78 -2.48
C LEU A 36 5.27 8.52 -2.40
N LEU A 37 4.66 8.09 -3.51
CA LEU A 37 3.86 6.85 -3.54
C LEU A 37 4.70 5.59 -3.33
N PHE A 38 5.94 5.54 -3.81
CA PHE A 38 6.87 4.44 -3.55
C PHE A 38 7.51 4.51 -2.15
N SER A 39 7.67 5.72 -1.59
CA SER A 39 8.15 5.93 -0.21
C SER A 39 7.07 5.71 0.84
N ILE A 40 5.80 5.79 0.45
CA ILE A 40 4.71 5.22 1.23
C ILE A 40 4.88 3.70 1.09
N ASP A 41 5.68 3.12 2.00
CA ASP A 41 5.39 1.77 2.44
C ASP A 41 3.91 1.80 2.78
N VAL A 42 3.10 1.18 1.93
CA VAL A 42 1.72 0.88 2.25
C VAL A 42 1.83 0.01 3.50
N VAL A 43 1.74 0.66 4.65
CA VAL A 43 1.21 0.05 5.87
C VAL A 43 -0.27 -0.18 5.56
N GLU A 44 -0.52 -1.11 4.63
CA GLU A 44 -1.57 -2.09 4.84
C GLU A 44 -1.31 -2.57 6.27
N GLY A 45 -2.22 -2.18 7.16
CA GLY A 45 -2.05 -2.31 8.60
C GLY A 45 -1.39 -3.64 8.96
N SER A 46 -0.37 -3.56 9.80
CA SER A 46 0.45 -4.68 10.30
C SER A 46 1.18 -5.44 9.20
N GLY A 47 2.45 -5.10 8.96
CA GLY A 47 3.35 -5.98 8.25
C GLY A 47 3.24 -7.38 8.84
N SER A 48 2.95 -8.37 7.98
CA SER A 48 3.42 -9.77 7.99
C SER A 48 3.52 -10.55 9.32
N SER A 49 3.02 -10.02 10.43
CA SER A 49 3.08 -10.64 11.74
C SER A 49 1.86 -11.52 11.85
N LEU A 50 2.12 -12.81 11.98
CA LEU A 50 1.10 -13.79 12.28
C LEU A 50 0.33 -13.43 13.58
N CYS A 51 0.93 -12.62 14.45
CA CYS A 51 0.44 -12.35 15.80
C CYS A 51 -0.51 -11.16 15.83
N CYS A 52 -1.35 -11.08 16.86
CA CYS A 52 -2.31 -9.99 17.05
C CYS A 52 -3.32 -9.77 15.90
N ASN A 53 -3.55 -10.77 15.05
CA ASN A 53 -4.37 -10.59 13.86
C ASN A 53 -5.29 -11.79 13.57
N THR A 54 -6.34 -11.52 12.79
CA THR A 54 -7.26 -12.54 12.26
C THR A 54 -6.83 -12.95 10.86
N HIS A 55 -6.68 -14.25 10.65
CA HIS A 55 -6.20 -14.81 9.40
C HIS A 55 -7.32 -15.47 8.60
N ALA A 56 -7.81 -14.79 7.57
CA ALA A 56 -8.74 -15.39 6.62
C ALA A 56 -8.08 -16.52 5.79
N LYS A 57 -6.77 -16.39 5.50
CA LYS A 57 -5.99 -17.37 4.73
C LYS A 57 -5.82 -18.72 5.45
N PHE A 58 -5.97 -18.77 6.78
CA PHE A 58 -5.96 -20.03 7.53
C PHE A 58 -7.10 -20.98 7.10
N GLY A 59 -8.21 -20.41 6.60
CA GLY A 59 -9.39 -21.14 6.17
C GLY A 59 -10.37 -21.39 7.31
N ALA A 60 -11.10 -22.50 7.21
CA ALA A 60 -12.17 -22.84 8.13
C ALA A 60 -11.68 -22.99 9.58
N CYS A 61 -12.46 -22.46 10.52
CA CYS A 61 -12.20 -22.55 11.96
C CYS A 61 -13.46 -22.99 12.71
N ASN A 62 -14.04 -24.12 12.30
CA ASN A 62 -15.37 -24.55 12.75
C ASN A 62 -15.32 -25.71 13.73
N THR A 63 -14.42 -26.67 13.47
CA THR A 63 -14.29 -27.90 14.23
C THR A 63 -13.30 -27.76 15.39
N TYR A 64 -13.31 -28.74 16.30
CA TYR A 64 -12.30 -28.84 17.35
C TYR A 64 -10.89 -29.04 16.77
N GLN A 65 -10.77 -29.80 15.68
CA GLN A 65 -9.49 -29.99 14.97
C GLN A 65 -8.97 -28.68 14.37
N ASP A 66 -9.84 -27.87 13.78
CA ASP A 66 -9.43 -26.55 13.25
C ASP A 66 -8.94 -25.63 14.36
N ARG A 67 -9.58 -25.67 15.54
CA ARG A 67 -9.14 -24.90 16.70
C ARG A 67 -7.75 -25.32 17.16
N LYS A 68 -7.46 -26.63 17.22
CA LYS A 68 -6.11 -27.13 17.54
C LYS A 68 -5.09 -26.67 16.50
N ARG A 69 -5.44 -26.77 15.21
CA ARG A 69 -4.56 -26.35 14.12
C ARG A 69 -4.31 -24.83 14.15
N CYS A 70 -5.33 -24.03 14.45
CA CYS A 70 -5.22 -22.58 14.61
C CYS A 70 -4.29 -22.24 15.78
N ASN A 71 -4.50 -22.88 16.93
CA ASN A 71 -3.65 -22.66 18.10
C ASN A 71 -2.19 -23.03 17.81
N LYS A 72 -1.93 -24.20 17.23
CA LYS A 72 -0.57 -24.64 16.87
C LYS A 72 0.07 -23.72 15.85
N TRP A 73 -0.66 -23.33 14.80
CA TRP A 73 -0.15 -22.43 13.78
C TRP A 73 0.30 -21.08 14.36
N CYS A 74 -0.51 -20.50 15.25
CA CYS A 74 -0.13 -19.29 15.97
C CYS A 74 1.04 -19.52 16.95
N LEU A 75 1.09 -20.66 17.66
CA LEU A 75 2.23 -20.99 18.53
C LEU A 75 3.54 -21.08 17.75
N ASP A 76 3.50 -21.67 16.56
CA ASP A 76 4.69 -21.92 15.77
C ASP A 76 5.21 -20.62 15.14
N GLY A 77 4.33 -19.76 14.61
CA GLY A 77 4.74 -18.54 13.91
C GLY A 77 4.69 -17.24 14.72
N CYS A 78 4.34 -17.29 16.01
CA CYS A 78 4.47 -16.15 16.91
C CYS A 78 5.57 -16.31 17.95
N ASP A 79 6.37 -15.26 18.11
CA ASP A 79 7.45 -15.22 19.11
C ASP A 79 6.91 -15.23 20.54
N ASN A 80 5.70 -14.69 20.75
CA ASN A 80 5.05 -14.67 22.06
C ASN A 80 4.61 -16.06 22.55
N LYS A 81 4.58 -17.08 21.69
CA LYS A 81 4.13 -18.46 22.01
C LYS A 81 2.79 -18.52 22.76
N LYS A 82 1.88 -17.57 22.51
CA LYS A 82 0.55 -17.54 23.15
C LYS A 82 -0.51 -18.34 22.39
N GLY A 83 -0.28 -18.63 21.11
CA GLY A 83 -1.21 -19.41 20.30
C GLY A 83 -2.38 -18.57 19.78
N GLY A 84 -3.56 -19.20 19.61
CA GLY A 84 -4.70 -18.55 18.97
C GLY A 84 -6.02 -19.32 19.08
N PHE A 85 -7.10 -18.69 18.61
CA PHE A 85 -8.47 -19.20 18.74
C PHE A 85 -9.34 -18.89 17.53
N CYS A 86 -10.44 -19.62 17.39
CA CYS A 86 -11.45 -19.35 16.36
C CYS A 86 -12.40 -18.24 16.81
N LYS A 87 -12.25 -17.04 16.25
CA LYS A 87 -13.13 -15.88 16.50
C LYS A 87 -14.33 -15.93 15.54
N ARG A 88 -15.54 -15.72 16.08
CA ARG A 88 -16.78 -15.61 15.29
C ARG A 88 -16.88 -14.21 14.68
N PHE A 89 -17.31 -14.12 13.42
CA PHE A 89 -17.57 -12.88 12.70
C PHE A 89 -19.05 -12.76 12.34
N ALA A 90 -19.47 -11.55 11.97
CA ALA A 90 -20.80 -11.30 11.41
C ALA A 90 -21.01 -12.20 10.19
N GLY A 91 -22.16 -12.90 10.15
CA GLY A 91 -22.43 -13.94 9.15
C GLY A 91 -22.08 -15.37 9.58
N GLY A 92 -21.69 -15.60 10.83
CA GLY A 92 -21.51 -16.95 11.40
C GLY A 92 -20.18 -17.63 11.06
N ALA A 93 -19.43 -17.09 10.11
CA ALA A 93 -18.10 -17.57 9.77
C ALA A 93 -17.13 -17.39 10.94
N LYS A 94 -16.30 -18.41 11.19
CA LYS A 94 -15.22 -18.37 12.19
C LYS A 94 -13.88 -18.33 11.49
N LYS A 95 -13.00 -17.43 11.93
CA LYS A 95 -11.62 -17.31 11.43
C LYS A 95 -10.64 -17.46 12.58
N CYS A 96 -9.45 -17.95 12.26
CA CYS A 96 -8.37 -18.07 13.24
C CYS A 96 -7.83 -16.69 13.61
N HIS A 97 -7.69 -16.41 14.90
CA HIS A 97 -7.13 -15.17 15.45
C HIS A 97 -5.99 -15.53 16.41
N CYS A 98 -4.79 -15.03 16.14
CA CYS A 98 -3.63 -15.25 17.00
C CYS A 98 -3.55 -14.19 18.09
N TYR A 99 -3.14 -14.60 19.30
CA TYR A 99 -3.02 -13.69 20.44
C TYR A 99 -1.86 -12.71 20.27
N CYS A 100 -2.01 -11.58 20.95
CA CYS A 100 -0.91 -10.73 21.41
C CYS A 100 -0.36 -11.26 22.72
#